data_AF-A0A7T0BRP8-F1
#
_entry.id   AF-A0A7T0BRP8-F1
#
_cell.length_a   1.000
_cell.length_b   1.000
_cell.length_c   1.000
_cell.angle_alpha   90.00
_cell.angle_beta   90.00
_cell.angle_gamma   90.00
#
_symmetry.space_group_name_H-M   'P 1'
#
loop_
_entity.id
_entity.type
_entity.pdbx_description
1 polymer ?
#
loop_
_entity_poly.entity_id
_entity_poly.type
_entity_poly.pdbx_seq_one_letter_code
_entity_poly.pdbx_strand_id
1 'polypeptide(L)'
;MFFTSYYTAKYLNIYNYDKKHFFLNSNIFDANSKKKICKFLLSIKRKVDLLIYSIASPRRYEYTATIKPTRDNIKLKNIDTDCNKIKYIVLNAALSFETDNTVKVMGGED
;
A
#
# COMPACT_ATOMS: atom_id res chain seq x y z
N MET A 1 6.94 10.63 2.59
CA MET A 1 5.93 11.05 1.59
C MET A 1 6.55 12.00 0.55
N PHE A 2 7.74 11.71 0.02
CA PHE A 2 8.43 12.53 -1.02
C PHE A 2 8.85 11.72 -2.26
N PHE A 3 8.83 10.38 -2.18
CA PHE A 3 9.24 9.52 -3.30
C PHE A 3 8.11 9.27 -4.31
N THR A 4 6.86 9.09 -3.85
CA THR A 4 5.70 8.91 -4.73
C THR A 4 5.45 10.15 -5.60
N SER A 5 5.73 11.35 -5.09
CA SER A 5 5.56 12.58 -5.83
C SER A 5 6.56 12.72 -6.98
N TYR A 6 7.83 12.31 -6.82
CA TYR A 6 8.82 12.41 -7.91
C TYR A 6 8.48 11.50 -9.09
N TYR A 7 8.26 10.20 -8.86
CA TYR A 7 7.96 9.26 -9.94
C TYR A 7 6.64 9.59 -10.64
N THR A 8 5.63 10.01 -9.88
CA THR A 8 4.36 10.46 -10.45
C THR A 8 4.55 11.72 -11.29
N ALA A 9 5.29 12.73 -10.80
CA ALA A 9 5.56 13.94 -11.55
C ALA A 9 6.39 13.64 -12.82
N LYS A 10 7.40 12.77 -12.72
CA LYS A 10 8.19 12.32 -13.87
C LYS A 10 7.32 11.59 -14.90
N TYR A 11 6.44 10.68 -14.45
CA TYR A 11 5.48 10.01 -15.32
C TYR A 11 4.58 11.02 -16.03
N LEU A 12 3.95 11.94 -15.29
CA LEU A 12 3.08 12.97 -15.87
C LEU A 12 3.84 13.90 -16.85
N ASN A 13 5.09 14.24 -16.54
CA ASN A 13 5.95 15.04 -17.41
C ASN A 13 6.38 14.30 -18.69
N ILE A 14 6.71 13.01 -18.60
CA ILE A 14 7.10 12.19 -19.76
C ILE A 14 5.90 12.02 -20.71
N TYR A 15 4.71 11.79 -20.16
CA TYR A 15 3.50 11.51 -20.92
C TYR A 15 2.61 12.74 -21.13
N ASN A 16 3.20 13.94 -21.11
CA ASN A 16 2.48 15.21 -21.04
C ASN A 16 1.47 15.43 -22.20
N TYR A 17 0.27 15.89 -21.83
CA TYR A 17 -0.74 16.61 -22.63
C TYR A 17 -1.88 15.91 -23.38
N ASP A 18 -2.18 14.64 -23.13
CA ASP A 18 -3.54 14.15 -23.37
C ASP A 18 -4.28 14.12 -22.02
N LYS A 19 -5.42 14.81 -21.91
CA LYS A 19 -6.24 15.04 -20.69
C LYS A 19 -6.84 13.77 -20.04
N LYS A 20 -6.19 12.62 -20.19
CA LYS A 20 -6.64 11.29 -19.79
C LYS A 20 -6.04 10.81 -18.46
N HIS A 21 -5.06 11.53 -17.91
CA HIS A 21 -4.41 11.14 -16.66
C HIS A 21 -4.98 11.91 -15.48
N PHE A 22 -5.39 11.19 -14.44
CA PHE A 22 -5.85 11.76 -13.17
C PHE A 22 -5.06 11.15 -12.03
N PHE A 23 -4.51 12.01 -11.19
CA PHE A 23 -3.77 11.61 -10.01
C PHE A 23 -4.38 12.29 -8.77
N LEU A 24 -4.61 11.50 -7.73
CA LEU A 24 -5.14 11.98 -6.46
C LEU A 24 -4.20 11.54 -5.33
N ASN A 25 -3.45 12.49 -4.78
CA ASN A 25 -2.65 12.24 -3.58
C ASN A 25 -3.54 12.29 -2.34
N SER A 26 -4.06 11.13 -1.93
CA SER A 26 -4.97 11.01 -0.80
C SER A 26 -4.87 9.63 -0.15
N ASN A 27 -5.40 9.50 1.07
CA ASN A 27 -5.56 8.19 1.69
C ASN A 27 -6.64 7.40 0.93
N ILE A 28 -6.27 6.24 0.40
CA ILE A 28 -7.17 5.38 -0.38
C ILE A 28 -8.29 4.77 0.46
N PHE A 29 -8.02 4.53 1.75
CA PHE A 29 -9.01 3.98 2.67
C PHE A 29 -10.12 5.00 2.98
N ASP A 30 -9.93 6.30 2.74
CA ASP A 30 -10.99 7.28 2.95
C ASP A 30 -12.07 7.17 1.86
N ALA A 31 -13.33 7.01 2.28
CA ALA A 31 -14.49 6.99 1.40
C ALA A 31 -14.60 8.26 0.55
N ASN A 32 -14.14 9.42 1.04
CA ASN A 32 -14.16 10.65 0.25
C ASN A 32 -13.20 10.60 -0.93
N SER A 33 -12.05 9.91 -0.80
CA SER A 33 -11.11 9.69 -1.90
C SER A 33 -11.75 8.86 -3.00
N LYS A 34 -12.41 7.75 -2.64
CA LYS A 34 -13.14 6.89 -3.58
C LYS A 34 -14.24 7.69 -4.31
N LYS A 35 -15.02 8.49 -3.57
CA LYS A 35 -16.05 9.38 -4.14
C LYS A 35 -15.47 10.39 -5.15
N LYS A 36 -14.31 10.99 -4.88
CA LYS A 36 -13.65 11.92 -5.80
C LYS A 36 -13.27 11.24 -7.11
N ILE A 37 -12.74 10.02 -7.04
CA ILE A 37 -12.40 9.22 -8.23
C ILE A 37 -13.67 8.90 -9.03
N CYS A 38 -14.73 8.42 -8.38
CA CYS A 38 -16.00 8.14 -9.05
C CYS A 38 -16.59 9.39 -9.74
N LYS A 39 -16.56 10.55 -9.07
CA LYS A 39 -17.02 11.82 -9.66
C LYS A 39 -16.22 12.20 -10.90
N PHE A 40 -14.91 12.04 -10.86
CA PHE A 40 -14.04 12.30 -12.00
C PHE A 40 -14.38 11.36 -13.18
N LEU A 41 -14.50 10.05 -12.94
CA LEU A 41 -14.86 9.08 -13.98
C LEU A 41 -16.22 9.38 -14.64
N LEU A 42 -17.21 9.78 -13.83
CA LEU A 42 -18.51 10.23 -14.31
C LEU A 42 -18.40 11.50 -15.16
N SER A 43 -17.58 12.48 -14.77
CA SER A 43 -17.41 13.72 -15.53
C SER A 43 -16.81 13.50 -16.93
N ILE A 44 -15.96 12.48 -17.08
CA ILE A 44 -15.38 12.12 -18.38
C ILE A 44 -16.21 11.09 -19.15
N LYS A 45 -17.36 10.66 -18.59
CA LYS A 45 -18.28 9.64 -19.14
C LYS A 45 -17.58 8.36 -19.58
N ARG A 46 -16.58 7.91 -18.81
CA ARG A 46 -15.85 6.66 -19.09
C ARG A 46 -16.14 5.60 -18.03
N LYS A 47 -16.25 4.36 -18.50
CA LYS A 47 -16.20 3.16 -17.66
C LYS A 47 -14.75 2.75 -17.45
N VAL A 48 -14.52 1.93 -16.43
CA VAL A 48 -13.21 1.36 -16.11
C VAL A 48 -13.22 -0.09 -16.60
N ASP A 49 -12.32 -0.43 -17.52
CA ASP A 49 -12.18 -1.80 -18.03
C ASP A 49 -11.23 -2.63 -17.17
N LEU A 50 -10.30 -1.97 -16.47
CA LEU A 50 -9.30 -2.59 -15.60
C LEU A 50 -9.09 -1.77 -14.33
N LEU A 51 -9.20 -2.42 -13.18
CA LEU A 51 -8.86 -1.86 -11.87
C LEU A 51 -7.63 -2.58 -11.31
N ILE A 52 -6.56 -1.83 -11.04
CA ILE A 52 -5.35 -2.37 -10.40
C ILE A 52 -5.36 -1.94 -8.93
N TYR A 53 -5.55 -2.90 -8.04
CA TYR A 53 -5.48 -2.68 -6.58
C TYR A 53 -4.08 -3.08 -6.08
N SER A 54 -3.12 -2.14 -6.15
CA SER A 54 -1.71 -2.38 -5.84
C SER A 54 -1.25 -1.50 -4.66
N ILE A 55 -1.83 -1.72 -3.50
CA ILE A 55 -1.54 -0.94 -2.29
C ILE A 55 -0.69 -1.79 -1.33
N ALA A 56 0.39 -1.18 -0.84
CA ALA A 56 1.15 -1.68 0.29
C ALA A 56 1.14 -0.60 1.37
N SER A 57 0.37 -0.83 2.43
CA SER A 57 0.28 0.07 3.57
C SER A 57 0.53 -0.68 4.87
N PRO A 58 1.37 -0.17 5.79
CA PRO A 58 1.52 -0.79 7.10
C PRO A 58 0.29 -0.57 8.00
N ARG A 59 -0.63 0.33 7.62
CA ARG A 59 -1.76 0.75 8.44
C ARG A 59 -3.02 1.03 7.64
N ARG A 60 -4.18 0.79 8.26
CA ARG A 60 -5.52 1.17 7.78
C ARG A 60 -6.33 1.64 8.98
N TYR A 61 -6.63 2.93 9.03
CA TYR A 61 -7.26 3.58 10.19
C TYR A 61 -6.49 3.28 11.50
N GLU A 62 -7.13 2.64 12.48
CA GLU A 62 -6.57 2.21 13.76
C GLU A 62 -5.81 0.87 13.69
N TYR A 63 -5.95 0.12 12.60
CA TYR A 63 -5.31 -1.18 12.43
C TYR A 63 -3.87 -1.03 11.91
N THR A 64 -2.96 -1.80 12.51
CA THR A 64 -1.55 -1.89 12.09
C THR A 64 -1.23 -3.33 11.69
N ALA A 65 -0.70 -3.51 10.48
CA ALA A 65 -0.22 -4.79 10.00
C ALA A 65 1.13 -5.14 10.63
N THR A 66 1.37 -6.44 10.83
CA THR A 66 2.64 -6.95 11.33
C THR A 66 3.18 -8.04 10.40
N ILE A 67 4.51 -8.17 10.35
CA ILE A 67 5.19 -9.24 9.61
C ILE A 67 5.78 -10.19 10.65
N LYS A 68 4.96 -11.15 11.10
CA LYS A 68 5.31 -12.15 12.11
C LYS A 68 4.79 -13.52 11.67
N PRO A 69 5.46 -14.63 12.05
CA PRO A 69 4.92 -15.97 11.85
C PRO A 69 3.60 -16.16 12.63
N THR A 70 2.72 -17.04 12.15
CA THR A 70 1.41 -17.27 12.77
C THR A 70 1.37 -18.39 13.80
N ARG A 71 2.42 -19.23 13.87
CA ARG A 71 2.46 -20.41 14.74
C ARG A 71 3.58 -20.32 15.76
N ASP A 72 4.80 -20.58 15.29
CA ASP A 72 5.97 -20.68 16.14
C ASP A 72 6.91 -19.51 15.92
N ASN A 73 7.74 -19.24 16.93
CA ASN A 73 8.86 -18.31 16.79
C ASN A 73 9.84 -18.88 15.75
N ILE A 74 10.35 -18.02 14.87
CA ILE A 74 11.31 -18.41 13.84
C ILE A 74 12.62 -17.66 14.00
N LYS A 75 13.74 -18.38 13.82
CA LYS A 75 15.07 -17.79 13.71
C LYS A 75 15.48 -17.79 12.24
N LEU A 76 15.73 -16.61 11.69
CA LEU A 76 15.99 -16.40 10.27
C LEU A 76 17.37 -15.83 10.07
N LYS A 77 18.02 -16.22 8.97
CA LYS A 77 19.23 -15.57 8.48
C LYS A 77 18.82 -14.33 7.69
N ASN A 78 19.34 -13.17 8.07
CA ASN A 78 19.08 -11.87 7.45
C ASN A 78 20.39 -11.21 7.01
N ILE A 79 20.31 -10.30 6.05
CA ILE A 79 21.41 -9.42 5.68
C ILE A 79 21.12 -8.05 6.29
N ASP A 80 22.04 -7.58 7.13
CA ASP A 80 22.06 -6.20 7.59
C ASP A 80 22.75 -5.36 6.51
N THR A 81 21.95 -4.54 5.83
CA THR A 81 22.39 -3.72 4.70
C THR A 81 23.23 -2.52 5.11
N ASP A 82 23.15 -2.07 6.37
CA ASP A 82 23.96 -0.96 6.86
C ASP A 82 25.39 -1.44 7.14
N CYS A 83 25.50 -2.67 7.69
CA CYS A 83 26.79 -3.27 8.03
C CYS A 83 27.35 -4.21 6.94
N ASN A 84 26.60 -4.51 5.88
CA ASN A 84 26.88 -5.55 4.89
C ASN A 84 27.26 -6.90 5.51
N LYS A 85 26.56 -7.28 6.58
CA LYS A 85 26.85 -8.51 7.34
C LYS A 85 25.62 -9.38 7.45
N ILE A 86 25.87 -10.69 7.49
CA ILE A 86 24.85 -11.67 7.81
C ILE A 86 24.59 -11.64 9.32
N LYS A 87 23.33 -11.52 9.72
CA LYS A 87 22.88 -11.61 11.11
C LYS A 87 21.72 -12.58 11.23
N TYR A 88 21.50 -13.12 12.42
CA TYR A 88 20.28 -13.88 12.71
C TYR A 88 19.29 -12.99 13.44
N ILE A 89 18.02 -13.04 13.03
CA ILE A 89 16.91 -12.39 13.72
C ILE A 89 15.95 -13.46 14.25
N VAL A 90 15.36 -13.20 15.42
CA VAL A 90 14.30 -14.03 15.98
C VAL A 90 13.00 -13.24 15.85
N LEU A 91 12.01 -13.82 15.18
CA LEU A 91 10.66 -13.27 15.09
C LEU A 91 9.74 -14.10 15.96
N ASN A 92 9.05 -13.43 16.87
CA ASN A 92 8.04 -14.07 17.70
C ASN A 92 6.75 -14.29 16.91
N ALA A 93 6.01 -15.34 17.27
CA ALA A 93 4.67 -15.58 16.75
C ALA A 93 3.75 -14.37 16.98
N ALA A 94 2.91 -14.09 15.98
CA ALA A 94 1.89 -13.06 16.05
C ALA A 94 0.85 -13.42 17.11
N LEU A 95 0.43 -12.42 17.88
CA LEU A 95 -0.76 -12.53 18.71
C LEU A 95 -2.02 -12.56 17.81
N SER A 96 -3.13 -13.10 18.29
CA SER A 96 -4.38 -13.21 17.51
C SER A 96 -4.79 -11.86 16.89
N PHE A 97 -4.80 -10.80 17.71
CA PHE A 97 -5.17 -9.46 17.23
C PHE A 97 -4.21 -8.89 16.19
N GLU A 98 -2.92 -9.27 16.22
CA GLU A 98 -1.94 -8.84 15.23
C GLU A 98 -2.22 -9.49 13.87
N THR A 99 -2.63 -10.76 13.88
CA THR A 99 -3.07 -11.47 12.67
C THR A 99 -4.35 -10.85 12.11
N ASP A 100 -5.35 -10.63 12.95
CA ASP A 100 -6.63 -10.03 12.56
C ASP A 100 -6.45 -8.62 11.99
N ASN A 101 -5.61 -7.79 12.65
CA ASN A 101 -5.29 -6.46 12.15
C ASN A 101 -4.54 -6.51 10.83
N THR A 102 -3.63 -7.47 10.66
CA THR A 102 -2.92 -7.65 9.38
C THR A 102 -3.88 -8.01 8.26
N VAL A 103 -4.89 -8.85 8.52
CA VAL A 103 -5.96 -9.15 7.55
C VAL A 103 -6.81 -7.91 7.26
N LYS A 104 -7.16 -7.09 8.25
CA LYS A 104 -7.92 -5.85 8.02
C LYS A 104 -7.17 -4.82 7.17
N VAL A 105 -5.84 -4.79 7.26
CA VAL A 105 -4.98 -3.84 6.54
C VAL A 105 -4.59 -4.35 5.14
N MET A 106 -4.17 -5.61 5.03
CA MET A 106 -3.58 -6.19 3.81
C MET A 106 -4.47 -7.23 3.13
N GLY A 107 -5.61 -7.57 3.72
CA GLY A 107 -6.62 -8.42 3.10
C GLY A 107 -7.43 -7.66 2.03
N GLY A 108 -8.46 -8.32 1.51
CA GLY A 108 -9.26 -7.82 0.38
C GLY A 108 -10.54 -7.06 0.75
N GLU A 109 -10.65 -6.52 1.97
CA GLU A 109 -11.90 -5.87 2.43
C GLU A 109 -12.10 -4.46 1.87
N ASP A 110 -11.01 -3.73 1.57
CA ASP A 110 -11.08 -2.34 1.08
C ASP A 110 -11.50 -2.18 -0.39
#